data_AF-A0A5C9ECN4-F1
#
_entry.id   AF-A0A5C9ECN4-F1
#
_cell.length_a   1.000
_cell.length_b   1.000
_cell.length_c   1.000
_cell.angle_alpha   90.00
_cell.angle_beta   90.00
_cell.angle_gamma   90.00
#
_symmetry.space_group_name_H-M   'P 1'
#
loop_
_entity.id
_entity.type
_entity.pdbx_description
1 polymer ?
#
loop_
_entity_poly.entity_id
_entity_poly.type
_entity_poly.pdbx_seq_one_letter_code
_entity_poly.pdbx_strand_id
1 'polypeptide(L)'
;MPNTLSKIVHTKVFTFILQMSILVLLIYVLNYNFRIDYDEGILMERMLIIQYLANLVSFKDIDGLIIILFSWILIGVFPVFLFNHYKKILSMNLLTFFMPNFFFYVFLNKYSRNYFINNFPVLFLNTVLVSVILSISSVMLGLVRMELSKSKSKDQSENLKKVSEKNKTVCPECGAKFESIPQFCYNCSKKLDSLNPSQEKMMR
;
A
#
# COMPACT_ATOMS: atom_id res chain seq x y z
N MET A 1 -0.58 15.19 18.68
CA MET A 1 -1.75 15.42 17.80
C MET A 1 -1.35 15.05 16.38
N PRO A 2 -2.11 14.22 15.64
CA PRO A 2 -1.79 13.97 14.24
C PRO A 2 -1.91 15.29 13.45
N ASN A 3 -0.80 15.74 12.86
CA ASN A 3 -0.75 16.94 12.02
C ASN A 3 -1.84 16.86 10.94
N THR A 4 -2.49 17.98 10.63
CA THR A 4 -3.57 18.08 9.61
C THR A 4 -3.17 17.45 8.27
N LEU A 5 -1.89 17.52 7.91
CA LEU A 5 -1.28 16.88 6.75
C LEU A 5 -1.47 15.35 6.73
N SER A 6 -1.30 14.68 7.88
CA SER A 6 -1.48 13.23 8.01
C SER A 6 -2.94 12.83 7.75
N LYS A 7 -3.91 13.65 8.18
CA LYS A 7 -5.33 13.39 7.90
C LYS A 7 -5.66 13.49 6.41
N ILE A 8 -5.06 14.45 5.69
CA ILE A 8 -5.27 14.65 4.25
C ILE A 8 -4.71 13.48 3.43
N VAL A 9 -3.50 13.02 3.77
CA VAL A 9 -2.84 11.90 3.08
C VAL A 9 -3.62 10.59 3.21
N HIS A 10 -4.36 10.41 4.29
CA HIS A 10 -5.21 9.23 4.49
C HIS A 10 -6.58 9.31 3.81
N THR A 11 -6.87 10.37 3.05
CA THR A 11 -8.11 10.46 2.28
C THR A 11 -8.06 9.57 1.03
N LYS A 12 -9.22 8.98 0.68
CA LYS A 12 -9.36 8.18 -0.55
C LYS A 12 -9.07 9.02 -1.80
N VAL A 13 -9.50 10.28 -1.81
CA VAL A 13 -9.32 11.20 -2.94
C VAL A 13 -7.83 11.46 -3.19
N PHE A 14 -7.06 11.76 -2.16
CA PHE A 14 -5.61 11.95 -2.29
C PHE A 14 -4.93 10.68 -2.82
N THR A 15 -5.27 9.53 -2.24
CA THR A 15 -4.70 8.24 -2.67
C THR A 15 -5.01 7.95 -4.15
N PHE A 16 -6.24 8.23 -4.59
CA PHE A 16 -6.66 8.08 -5.98
C PHE A 16 -5.83 8.98 -6.91
N ILE A 17 -5.75 10.28 -6.61
CA ILE A 17 -5.02 11.26 -7.42
C ILE A 17 -3.55 10.85 -7.55
N LEU A 18 -2.94 10.42 -6.45
CA LEU A 18 -1.54 10.00 -6.48
C LEU A 18 -1.34 8.73 -7.30
N GLN A 19 -2.17 7.71 -7.12
CA GLN A 19 -2.10 6.47 -7.93
C GLN A 19 -2.26 6.77 -9.42
N MET A 20 -3.23 7.62 -9.79
CA MET A 20 -3.42 8.04 -11.18
C MET A 20 -2.23 8.82 -11.73
N SER A 21 -1.64 9.72 -10.92
CA SER A 21 -0.45 10.48 -11.33
C SER A 21 0.75 9.58 -11.61
N ILE A 22 0.97 8.59 -10.73
CA ILE A 22 2.05 7.60 -10.91
C ILE A 22 1.76 6.72 -12.12
N LEU A 23 0.52 6.28 -12.32
CA LEU A 23 0.15 5.46 -13.48
C LEU A 23 0.43 6.19 -14.80
N VAL A 24 0.02 7.45 -14.90
CA VAL A 24 0.27 8.28 -16.09
C VAL A 24 1.76 8.41 -16.36
N LEU A 25 2.55 8.66 -15.32
CA LEU A 25 4.01 8.72 -15.43
C LEU A 25 4.61 7.40 -15.91
N LEU A 26 4.16 6.26 -15.38
CA LEU A 26 4.63 4.94 -15.78
C LEU A 26 4.33 4.65 -17.25
N ILE A 27 3.09 4.88 -17.69
CA ILE A 27 2.68 4.69 -19.08
C ILE A 27 3.49 5.57 -20.03
N TYR A 28 3.77 6.82 -19.63
CA TYR A 28 4.63 7.73 -20.39
C TYR A 28 6.08 7.23 -20.47
N VAL A 29 6.69 6.85 -19.35
CA VAL A 29 8.09 6.38 -19.29
C VAL A 29 8.28 5.08 -20.07
N LEU A 30 7.29 4.18 -20.03
CA LEU A 30 7.31 2.92 -20.77
C LEU A 30 6.93 3.09 -22.25
N ASN A 31 6.61 4.33 -22.68
CA ASN A 31 6.19 4.68 -24.03
C ASN A 31 5.06 3.76 -24.56
N TYR A 32 4.11 3.42 -23.68
CA TYR A 32 3.05 2.49 -24.00
C TYR A 32 1.91 3.19 -24.76
N ASN A 33 1.45 2.58 -25.85
CA ASN A 33 0.39 3.14 -26.69
C ASN A 33 -0.51 2.05 -27.28
N PHE A 34 -1.80 2.12 -26.98
CA PHE A 34 -2.84 1.23 -27.48
C PHE A 34 -3.58 1.88 -28.65
N ARG A 35 -3.37 1.44 -29.90
CA ARG A 35 -4.01 2.09 -31.05
C ARG A 35 -5.50 1.74 -31.18
N ILE A 36 -6.34 2.75 -31.39
CA ILE A 36 -7.76 2.62 -31.69
C ILE A 36 -8.02 3.07 -33.12
N ASP A 37 -8.74 2.23 -33.86
CA ASP A 37 -9.21 2.54 -35.22
C ASP A 37 -10.57 3.24 -35.11
N TYR A 38 -10.53 4.57 -35.01
CA TYR A 38 -11.70 5.41 -34.78
C TYR A 38 -12.69 5.42 -35.95
N ASP A 39 -13.98 5.57 -35.63
CA ASP A 39 -15.03 5.84 -36.62
C ASP A 39 -14.79 7.21 -37.31
N GLU A 40 -15.29 7.38 -38.54
CA GLU A 40 -15.15 8.64 -39.28
C GLU A 40 -15.92 9.80 -38.63
N GLY A 41 -15.41 11.03 -38.76
CA GLY A 41 -16.10 12.24 -38.32
C GLY A 41 -16.00 12.56 -36.82
N ILE A 42 -15.15 11.87 -36.06
CA ILE A 42 -14.88 12.18 -34.65
C ILE A 42 -13.96 13.39 -34.56
N LEU A 43 -14.30 14.33 -33.65
CA LEU A 43 -13.44 15.47 -33.32
C LEU A 43 -12.12 15.03 -32.69
N MET A 44 -11.03 15.71 -33.04
CA MET A 44 -9.67 15.39 -32.58
C MET A 44 -9.55 15.38 -31.05
N GLU A 45 -10.20 16.31 -30.35
CA GLU A 45 -10.17 16.39 -28.89
C GLU A 45 -10.78 15.14 -28.24
N ARG A 46 -11.81 14.56 -28.87
CA ARG A 46 -12.46 13.34 -28.38
C ARG A 46 -11.58 12.12 -28.62
N MET A 47 -10.91 12.07 -29.77
CA MET A 47 -9.92 11.02 -30.06
C MET A 47 -8.80 11.06 -29.02
N LEU A 48 -8.24 12.23 -28.72
CA LEU A 48 -7.18 12.38 -27.71
C LEU A 48 -7.61 11.90 -26.33
N ILE A 49 -8.82 12.26 -25.89
CA ILE A 49 -9.35 11.81 -24.58
C ILE A 49 -9.50 10.29 -24.54
N ILE A 50 -10.10 9.70 -25.57
CA ILE A 50 -10.32 8.25 -25.64
C ILE A 50 -8.97 7.53 -25.70
N GLN A 51 -8.04 8.02 -26.52
CA GLN A 51 -6.71 7.45 -26.70
C GLN A 51 -5.91 7.49 -25.39
N TYR A 52 -5.98 8.62 -24.67
CA TYR A 52 -5.38 8.77 -23.35
C TYR A 52 -5.95 7.74 -22.36
N LEU A 53 -7.27 7.60 -22.28
CA LEU A 53 -7.91 6.61 -21.40
C LEU A 53 -7.54 5.18 -21.79
N ALA A 54 -7.51 4.88 -23.08
CA ALA A 54 -7.17 3.56 -23.58
C ALA A 54 -5.75 3.13 -23.17
N ASN A 55 -4.78 4.04 -23.25
CA ASN A 55 -3.40 3.78 -22.84
C ASN A 55 -3.27 3.45 -21.34
N LEU A 56 -4.21 3.88 -20.50
CA LEU A 56 -4.19 3.57 -19.07
C LEU A 56 -4.77 2.18 -18.75
N VAL A 57 -5.65 1.64 -19.59
CA VAL A 57 -6.50 0.49 -19.22
C VAL A 57 -6.52 -0.68 -20.21
N SER A 58 -6.18 -0.45 -21.47
CA SER A 58 -6.36 -1.42 -22.56
C SER A 58 -5.03 -1.95 -23.09
N PHE A 59 -5.06 -3.16 -23.65
CA PHE A 59 -3.95 -3.83 -24.33
C PHE A 59 -4.48 -4.74 -25.44
N LYS A 60 -3.62 -5.05 -26.42
CA LYS A 60 -3.95 -5.90 -27.58
C LYS A 60 -3.13 -7.19 -27.60
N ASP A 61 -1.89 -7.09 -27.19
CA ASP A 61 -0.85 -8.12 -27.30
C ASP A 61 -0.26 -8.46 -25.92
N ILE A 62 0.59 -9.49 -25.88
CA ILE A 62 1.15 -10.01 -24.63
C ILE A 62 2.08 -8.98 -23.98
N ASP A 63 2.84 -8.23 -24.76
CA ASP A 63 3.74 -7.21 -24.21
C ASP A 63 2.93 -6.08 -23.56
N GLY A 64 1.87 -5.63 -24.23
CA GLY A 64 0.91 -4.68 -23.65
C GLY A 64 0.24 -5.20 -22.37
N LEU A 65 -0.15 -6.48 -22.34
CA LEU A 65 -0.69 -7.12 -21.13
C LEU A 65 0.31 -7.05 -19.97
N ILE A 66 1.58 -7.41 -20.21
CA ILE A 66 2.63 -7.39 -19.18
C ILE A 66 2.83 -5.97 -18.66
N ILE A 67 2.91 -4.98 -19.55
CA ILE A 67 3.11 -3.57 -19.18
C ILE A 67 1.95 -3.04 -18.34
N ILE A 68 0.71 -3.28 -18.78
CA ILE A 68 -0.50 -2.85 -18.07
C ILE A 68 -0.58 -3.54 -16.71
N LEU A 69 -0.42 -4.86 -16.64
CA LEU A 69 -0.43 -5.59 -15.37
C LEU A 69 0.65 -5.12 -14.41
N PHE A 70 1.89 -4.97 -14.90
CA PHE A 70 3.00 -4.47 -14.10
C PHE A 70 2.69 -3.08 -13.53
N SER A 71 2.21 -2.16 -14.36
CA SER A 71 1.87 -0.80 -13.96
C SER A 71 0.77 -0.78 -12.89
N TRP A 72 -0.31 -1.55 -13.09
CA TRP A 72 -1.42 -1.64 -12.15
C TRP A 72 -1.04 -2.30 -10.82
N ILE A 73 -0.23 -3.36 -10.86
CA ILE A 73 0.29 -3.99 -9.63
C ILE A 73 1.19 -3.01 -8.88
N LEU A 74 2.08 -2.31 -9.58
CA LEU A 74 3.03 -1.37 -8.98
C LEU A 74 2.31 -0.22 -8.26
N ILE A 75 1.35 0.43 -8.92
CA ILE A 75 0.53 1.47 -8.25
C ILE A 75 -0.38 0.88 -7.16
N GLY A 76 -0.75 -0.40 -7.30
CA GLY A 76 -1.57 -1.14 -6.34
C GLY A 76 -0.87 -1.42 -5.01
N VAL A 77 0.47 -1.36 -4.99
CA VAL A 77 1.25 -1.42 -3.74
C VAL A 77 1.08 -0.15 -2.91
N PHE A 78 0.80 1.01 -3.52
CA PHE A 78 0.78 2.27 -2.78
C PHE A 78 -0.24 2.31 -1.61
N PRO A 79 -1.50 1.89 -1.79
CA PRO A 79 -2.47 1.84 -0.68
C PRO A 79 -2.09 0.84 0.41
N VAL A 80 -1.26 -0.17 0.10
CA VAL A 80 -0.72 -1.09 1.10
C VAL A 80 0.05 -0.30 2.16
N PHE A 81 0.78 0.75 1.78
CA PHE A 81 1.53 1.59 2.73
C PHE A 81 0.62 2.45 3.62
N LEU A 82 -0.50 2.91 3.09
CA LEU A 82 -1.42 3.83 3.76
C LEU A 82 -2.48 3.15 4.63
N PHE A 83 -2.90 1.93 4.29
CA PHE A 83 -3.99 1.24 4.97
C PHE A 83 -3.52 -0.05 5.64
N ASN A 84 -4.05 -0.31 6.85
CA ASN A 84 -3.71 -1.53 7.61
C ASN A 84 -4.62 -2.73 7.32
N HIS A 85 -5.70 -2.54 6.56
CA HIS A 85 -6.67 -3.60 6.28
C HIS A 85 -6.78 -3.90 4.80
N TYR A 86 -6.65 -5.17 4.42
CA TYR A 86 -6.73 -5.65 3.03
C TYR A 86 -8.02 -5.20 2.31
N LYS A 87 -9.17 -5.16 3.02
CA LYS A 87 -10.44 -4.67 2.44
C LYS A 87 -10.35 -3.22 1.94
N LYS A 88 -9.65 -2.35 2.68
CA LYS A 88 -9.46 -0.94 2.29
C LYS A 88 -8.50 -0.82 1.11
N ILE A 89 -7.42 -1.60 1.10
CA ILE A 89 -6.46 -1.69 0.00
C ILE A 89 -7.16 -2.14 -1.29
N LEU A 90 -7.89 -3.25 -1.23
CA LEU A 90 -8.67 -3.79 -2.34
C LEU A 90 -9.69 -2.78 -2.86
N SER A 91 -10.50 -2.18 -1.97
CA SER A 91 -11.48 -1.16 -2.35
C SER A 91 -10.84 0.03 -3.04
N MET A 92 -9.65 0.45 -2.59
CA MET A 92 -8.92 1.56 -3.19
C MET A 92 -8.40 1.20 -4.58
N ASN A 93 -7.75 0.04 -4.73
CA ASN A 93 -7.19 -0.41 -6.00
C ASN A 93 -8.28 -0.65 -7.05
N LEU A 94 -9.41 -1.25 -6.66
CA LEU A 94 -10.55 -1.43 -7.56
C LEU A 94 -11.19 -0.11 -7.97
N LEU A 95 -11.35 0.85 -7.05
CA LEU A 95 -11.86 2.18 -7.40
C LEU A 95 -10.95 2.86 -8.43
N THR A 96 -9.64 2.86 -8.18
CA THR A 96 -8.65 3.47 -9.08
C THR A 96 -8.63 2.77 -10.44
N PHE A 97 -8.85 1.46 -10.48
CA PHE A 97 -8.92 0.69 -11.73
C PHE A 97 -10.22 0.91 -12.51
N PHE A 98 -11.37 0.80 -11.84
CA PHE A 98 -12.66 0.86 -12.53
C PHE A 98 -13.06 2.26 -12.98
N MET A 99 -12.60 3.32 -12.29
CA MET A 99 -12.94 4.70 -12.66
C MET A 99 -12.49 5.05 -14.10
N PRO A 100 -11.20 4.91 -14.50
CA PRO A 100 -10.78 5.20 -15.87
C PRO A 100 -11.38 4.20 -16.88
N ASN A 101 -11.57 2.93 -16.52
CA ASN A 101 -12.23 1.94 -17.37
C ASN A 101 -13.68 2.35 -17.69
N PHE A 102 -14.44 2.82 -16.68
CA PHE A 102 -15.80 3.30 -16.86
C PHE A 102 -15.85 4.45 -17.87
N PHE A 103 -15.00 5.47 -17.68
CA PHE A 103 -14.96 6.58 -18.63
C PHE A 103 -14.51 6.13 -20.02
N PHE A 104 -13.49 5.26 -20.12
CA PHE A 104 -13.06 4.70 -21.40
C PHE A 104 -14.24 4.09 -22.17
N TYR A 105 -15.02 3.21 -21.53
CA TYR A 105 -16.16 2.57 -22.17
C TYR A 105 -17.28 3.54 -22.54
N VAL A 106 -17.61 4.48 -21.64
CA VAL A 106 -18.66 5.48 -21.91
C VAL A 106 -18.29 6.35 -23.11
N PHE A 107 -17.05 6.85 -23.16
CA PHE A 107 -16.59 7.71 -24.25
C PHE A 107 -16.45 6.91 -25.55
N LEU A 108 -15.90 5.70 -25.50
CA LEU A 108 -15.73 4.86 -26.68
C LEU A 108 -17.08 4.48 -27.31
N ASN A 109 -18.05 4.01 -26.51
CA ASN A 109 -19.39 3.68 -27.00
C ASN A 109 -20.12 4.90 -27.57
N LYS A 110 -19.93 6.08 -26.97
CA LYS A 110 -20.61 7.31 -27.40
C LYS A 110 -20.06 7.86 -28.71
N TYR A 111 -18.74 7.81 -28.91
CA TYR A 111 -18.09 8.52 -30.02
C TYR A 111 -17.55 7.60 -31.11
N SER A 112 -17.19 6.35 -30.81
CA SER A 112 -16.71 5.36 -31.79
C SER A 112 -17.51 4.06 -31.63
N ARG A 113 -18.80 4.14 -31.94
CA ARG A 113 -19.76 3.07 -31.65
C ARG A 113 -19.46 1.80 -32.44
N ASN A 114 -19.04 1.92 -33.71
CA ASN A 114 -18.74 0.76 -34.54
C ASN A 114 -17.52 0.01 -34.00
N TYR A 115 -16.44 0.73 -33.70
CA TYR A 115 -15.27 0.14 -33.03
C TYR A 115 -15.65 -0.50 -31.69
N PHE A 116 -16.45 0.18 -30.87
CA PHE A 116 -16.89 -0.32 -29.57
C PHE A 116 -17.63 -1.65 -29.71
N ILE A 117 -18.65 -1.74 -30.55
CA ILE A 117 -19.46 -2.97 -30.72
C ILE A 117 -18.58 -4.14 -31.16
N ASN A 118 -17.67 -3.90 -32.11
CA ASN A 118 -16.81 -4.95 -32.66
C ASN A 118 -15.76 -5.45 -31.65
N ASN A 119 -15.29 -4.59 -30.75
CA ASN A 119 -14.19 -4.93 -29.83
C ASN A 119 -14.63 -5.11 -28.37
N PHE A 120 -15.87 -4.77 -28.01
CA PHE A 120 -16.35 -4.77 -26.63
C PHE A 120 -16.13 -6.11 -25.90
N PRO A 121 -16.42 -7.29 -26.49
CA PRO A 121 -16.19 -8.55 -25.79
C PRO A 121 -14.73 -8.74 -25.36
N VAL A 122 -13.78 -8.42 -26.24
CA VAL A 122 -12.33 -8.55 -25.97
C VAL A 122 -11.89 -7.52 -24.94
N LEU A 123 -12.27 -6.25 -25.11
CA LEU A 123 -11.93 -5.20 -24.14
C LEU A 123 -12.48 -5.52 -22.75
N PHE A 124 -13.73 -5.96 -22.67
CA PHE A 124 -14.38 -6.31 -21.41
C PHE A 124 -13.69 -7.50 -20.74
N LEU A 125 -13.37 -8.57 -21.47
CA LEU A 125 -12.63 -9.71 -20.94
C LEU A 125 -11.25 -9.30 -20.43
N ASN A 126 -10.55 -8.41 -21.14
CA ASN A 126 -9.28 -7.85 -20.71
C ASN A 126 -9.41 -7.08 -19.38
N THR A 127 -10.44 -6.24 -19.24
CA THR A 127 -10.73 -5.54 -17.97
C THR A 127 -11.02 -6.54 -16.84
N VAL A 128 -11.82 -7.59 -17.09
CA VAL A 128 -12.13 -8.61 -16.09
C VAL A 128 -10.85 -9.33 -15.66
N LEU A 129 -10.02 -9.77 -16.60
CA LEU A 129 -8.76 -10.45 -16.33
C LEU A 129 -7.83 -9.61 -15.44
N VAL A 130 -7.60 -8.35 -15.80
CA VAL A 130 -6.75 -7.44 -15.02
C VAL A 130 -7.36 -7.19 -13.63
N SER A 131 -8.69 -7.02 -13.54
CA SER A 131 -9.37 -6.79 -12.26
C SER A 131 -9.25 -7.97 -11.28
N VAL A 132 -9.30 -9.20 -11.79
CA VAL A 132 -9.16 -10.42 -10.99
C VAL A 132 -7.72 -10.52 -10.48
N ILE A 133 -6.73 -10.34 -11.35
CA ILE A 133 -5.31 -10.38 -10.96
C ILE A 133 -5.00 -9.28 -9.94
N LEU A 134 -5.49 -8.06 -10.16
CA LEU A 134 -5.32 -6.94 -9.24
C LEU A 134 -6.00 -7.19 -7.88
N SER A 135 -7.15 -7.87 -7.87
CA SER A 135 -7.84 -8.23 -6.64
C SER A 135 -7.04 -9.23 -5.82
N ILE A 136 -6.52 -10.29 -6.47
CA ILE A 136 -5.70 -11.31 -5.83
C ILE A 136 -4.42 -10.67 -5.27
N SER A 137 -3.70 -9.87 -6.06
CA SER A 137 -2.47 -9.21 -5.61
C SER A 137 -2.72 -8.26 -4.43
N SER A 138 -3.82 -7.50 -4.45
CA SER A 138 -4.21 -6.60 -3.37
C SER A 138 -4.48 -7.34 -2.05
N VAL A 139 -5.17 -8.49 -2.11
CA VAL A 139 -5.44 -9.31 -0.93
C VAL A 139 -4.14 -9.92 -0.40
N MET A 140 -3.32 -10.51 -1.28
CA MET A 140 -2.04 -11.12 -0.90
C MET A 140 -1.14 -10.10 -0.21
N LEU A 141 -0.93 -8.92 -0.81
CA LEU A 141 -0.12 -7.85 -0.22
C LEU A 141 -0.68 -7.37 1.13
N GLY A 142 -2.01 -7.26 1.26
CA GLY A 142 -2.67 -6.89 2.50
C GLY A 142 -2.47 -7.91 3.63
N LEU A 143 -2.51 -9.21 3.32
CA LEU A 143 -2.27 -10.28 4.27
C LEU A 143 -0.80 -10.33 4.72
N VAL A 144 0.14 -10.22 3.78
CA VAL A 144 1.59 -10.18 4.06
C VAL A 144 1.91 -9.03 5.02
N ARG A 145 1.40 -7.82 4.76
CA ARG A 145 1.60 -6.66 5.65
C ARG A 145 1.06 -6.90 7.06
N MET A 146 -0.11 -7.55 7.16
CA MET A 146 -0.73 -7.83 8.45
C MET A 146 0.11 -8.84 9.27
N GLU A 147 0.75 -9.80 8.61
CA GLU A 147 1.62 -10.75 9.31
C GLU A 147 2.94 -10.11 9.75
N LEU A 148 3.54 -9.28 8.90
CA LEU A 148 4.74 -8.50 9.24
C LEU A 148 4.49 -7.56 10.43
N SER A 149 3.32 -6.94 10.53
CA SER A 149 2.98 -6.07 11.66
C SER A 149 2.78 -6.83 12.97
N LYS A 150 2.20 -8.03 12.92
CA LYS A 150 2.06 -8.91 14.10
C LYS A 150 3.43 -9.37 14.62
N SER A 151 4.33 -9.79 13.73
CA SER A 151 5.68 -10.18 14.11
C SER A 151 6.40 -9.06 14.86
N LYS A 152 6.36 -7.83 14.31
CA LYS A 152 6.96 -6.65 14.95
C LYS A 152 6.39 -6.38 16.34
N SER A 153 5.08 -6.59 16.53
CA SER A 153 4.44 -6.39 17.84
C SER A 153 4.88 -7.44 18.88
N LYS A 154 5.07 -8.69 18.46
CA LYS A 154 5.57 -9.77 19.33
C LYS A 154 7.01 -9.50 19.75
N ASP A 155 7.89 -9.15 18.80
CA ASP A 155 9.28 -8.80 19.09
C ASP A 155 9.38 -7.61 20.06
N GLN A 156 8.53 -6.59 19.89
CA GLN A 156 8.48 -5.45 20.80
C GLN A 156 8.03 -5.89 22.20
N SER A 157 7.03 -6.76 22.30
CA SER A 157 6.54 -7.28 23.58
C SER A 157 7.59 -8.15 24.30
N GLU A 158 8.37 -8.95 23.57
CA GLU A 158 9.45 -9.74 24.13
C GLU A 158 10.62 -8.88 24.58
N ASN A 159 10.97 -7.85 23.81
CA ASN A 159 12.00 -6.89 24.22
C ASN A 159 11.58 -6.11 25.48
N LEU A 160 10.31 -5.71 25.59
CA LEU A 160 9.76 -5.10 26.81
C LEU A 160 9.82 -6.06 28.01
N LYS A 161 9.51 -7.35 27.83
CA LYS A 161 9.66 -8.37 28.88
C LYS A 161 11.12 -8.56 29.31
N LYS A 162 12.06 -8.61 28.37
CA LYS A 162 13.49 -8.71 28.68
C LYS A 162 14.01 -7.48 29.43
N VAL A 163 13.50 -6.29 29.11
CA VAL A 163 13.83 -5.05 29.85
C VAL A 163 13.21 -5.07 31.24
N SER A 164 11.95 -5.49 31.40
CA SER A 164 11.32 -5.55 32.72
C SER A 164 11.98 -6.58 33.64
N GLU A 165 12.42 -7.73 33.11
CA GLU A 165 13.15 -8.73 33.88
C GLU A 165 14.53 -8.24 34.33
N LYS A 166 15.26 -7.52 33.46
CA LYS A 166 16.55 -6.91 33.84
C LYS A 166 16.42 -5.82 34.91
N ASN A 167 15.25 -5.19 35.01
CA ASN A 167 14.99 -4.14 35.99
C ASN A 167 14.46 -4.67 37.33
N LYS A 168 14.28 -5.99 37.47
CA LYS A 168 13.94 -6.58 38.77
C LYS A 168 15.18 -6.57 39.66
N THR A 169 15.10 -5.89 40.80
CA THR A 169 16.19 -5.81 41.78
C THR A 169 15.73 -6.31 43.13
N VAL A 170 16.65 -6.88 43.91
CA VAL A 170 16.39 -7.35 45.27
C VAL A 170 17.29 -6.57 46.21
N CYS A 171 16.71 -6.04 47.29
CA CYS A 171 17.48 -5.39 48.34
C CYS A 171 18.42 -6.41 49.01
N PRO A 172 19.74 -6.18 49.05
CA PRO A 172 20.68 -7.10 49.72
C PRO A 172 20.52 -7.13 51.24
N GLU A 173 19.84 -6.13 51.81
CA GLU A 173 19.78 -5.90 53.26
C GLU A 173 18.50 -6.45 53.90
N CYS A 174 17.38 -6.44 53.18
CA CYS A 174 16.09 -6.91 53.71
C CYS A 174 15.36 -7.88 52.78
N GLY A 175 15.94 -8.21 51.62
CA GLY A 175 15.34 -9.15 50.66
C GLY A 175 14.11 -8.62 49.90
N ALA A 176 13.74 -7.35 50.07
CA ALA A 176 12.61 -6.75 49.35
C ALA A 176 12.84 -6.76 47.83
N LYS A 177 11.83 -7.17 47.07
CA LYS A 177 11.87 -7.26 45.60
C LYS A 177 11.25 -6.00 44.98
N PHE A 178 11.91 -5.45 43.97
CA PHE A 178 11.45 -4.30 43.22
C PHE A 178 11.33 -4.65 41.74
N GLU A 179 10.33 -4.07 41.08
CA GLU A 179 10.13 -4.18 39.62
C GLU A 179 10.85 -3.07 38.84
N SER A 180 11.69 -2.30 39.53
CA SER A 180 12.51 -1.21 39.01
C SER A 180 13.86 -1.17 39.74
N ILE A 181 14.75 -0.24 39.35
CA ILE A 181 16.02 0.03 40.02
C ILE A 181 15.84 1.28 40.89
N PRO A 182 15.35 1.16 42.14
CA PRO A 182 15.23 2.31 43.03
C PRO A 182 16.59 2.69 43.61
N GLN A 183 16.82 3.99 43.82
CA GLN A 183 18.04 4.48 44.48
C GLN A 183 18.07 4.13 45.99
N PHE A 184 16.90 3.88 46.57
CA PHE A 184 16.73 3.53 47.98
C PHE A 184 15.73 2.38 48.11
N CYS A 185 15.98 1.46 49.04
CA CYS A 185 15.01 0.43 49.39
C CYS A 185 13.82 1.06 50.15
N TYR A 186 12.60 0.95 49.63
CA TYR A 186 11.39 1.48 50.29
C TYR A 186 11.03 0.76 51.61
N ASN A 187 11.63 -0.40 51.87
CA ASN A 187 11.34 -1.20 53.07
C ASN A 187 12.34 -0.95 54.22
N CYS A 188 13.63 -0.83 53.92
CA CYS A 188 14.67 -0.62 54.95
C CYS A 188 15.38 0.73 54.85
N SER A 189 14.97 1.61 53.92
CA SER A 189 15.50 2.96 53.68
C SER A 189 16.99 3.04 53.40
N LYS A 190 17.67 1.90 53.17
CA LYS A 190 19.09 1.86 52.79
C LYS A 190 19.24 2.24 51.32
N LYS A 191 20.29 3.03 51.05
CA LYS A 191 20.71 3.39 49.70
C LYS A 191 21.19 2.12 48.98
N LEU A 192 20.71 1.92 47.77
CA LEU A 192 21.16 0.83 46.91
C LEU A 192 22.22 1.42 45.99
N ASP A 193 23.49 1.14 46.27
CA ASP A 193 24.57 1.56 45.38
C ASP A 193 24.40 0.83 44.04
N SER A 194 24.39 1.60 42.96
CA SER A 194 24.13 1.13 41.61
C SER A 194 25.27 0.23 41.11
N LEU A 195 25.33 -1.02 41.57
CA LEU A 195 26.13 -2.06 40.94
C LEU A 195 25.38 -2.50 39.69
N ASN A 196 25.91 -2.07 38.55
CA ASN A 196 25.47 -2.43 37.23
C ASN A 196 26.29 -3.67 36.79
N PRO A 197 25.82 -4.93 36.92
CA PRO A 197 26.62 -6.12 36.58
C PRO A 197 26.81 -6.32 35.06
N SER A 198 26.50 -5.30 34.23
CA SER A 198 26.56 -5.40 32.76
C SER A 198 27.61 -4.51 32.08
N GLN A 199 28.50 -3.85 32.82
CA GLN A 199 29.59 -3.04 32.22
C GLN A 199 31.02 -3.51 32.53
N GLU A 200 31.24 -4.62 33.22
CA GLU A 200 32.62 -5.08 33.56
C GLU A 200 33.30 -5.90 32.45
N LYS A 201 32.66 -6.09 31.28
CA LYS A 201 33.22 -6.92 30.17
C LYS A 201 33.75 -6.14 28.96
N MET A 202 33.96 -4.83 29.07
CA MET A 202 34.59 -4.00 28.02
C MET A 202 35.91 -3.33 28.45
N MET A 203 36.48 -3.70 29.61
CA MET A 203 37.83 -3.29 30.00
C MET A 203 38.68 -4.50 30.44
N ARG A 204 38.82 -5.49 29.55
CA ARG A 204 39.98 -6.38 29.51
C ARG A 204 40.36 -6.64 28.07
#